data_AF-A0A8T4AIQ3-F1
#
_entry.id   AF-A0A8T4AIQ3-F1
#
_cell.length_a   1.000
_cell.length_b   1.000
_cell.length_c   1.000
_cell.angle_alpha   90.00
_cell.angle_beta   90.00
_cell.angle_gamma   90.00
#
_symmetry.space_group_name_H-M   'P 1'
#
loop_
_entity.id
_entity.type
_entity.pdbx_description
1 polymer ?
#
loop_
_entity_poly.entity_id
_entity_poly.type
_entity_poly.pdbx_seq_one_letter_code
_entity_poly.pdbx_strand_id
1 'polypeptide(L)'
;MIWVMLFTGILLGWIVEWVIDTYRYNRMIERMQSDHNHAIIDMTNRYEATLEEERLLHDDRLNKLQERHRSELNITEVEYNTRISEHTTTHRQELEANQQRLQSELESRDSAYADAKNVLEQGYREEVAKLKSDYEQRLRETGASLRSQYEQDHEQQLINLRETHNDELNGQEIRIRSEYEDELTQARQNNLSASQQQIDEHDARLKRDFDYALQQSNAQHRIEFAALKGDYEQRIDELTLLARSQTIVTTEPVASYGGNGAISHVKADTLTIDDLTVIEGIGPKANNLLHDAGINSYRDLAHADIGTLQHILDDAGSRFRLLTPATWPQQANLAAEGHWDALAQLKDQLDGGKPAH
;
A
#
# COMPACT_ATOMS: atom_id res chain seq x y z
N MET A 1 72.64 198.74 14.47
CA MET A 1 71.66 197.78 15.05
C MET A 1 70.73 197.12 14.01
N ILE A 2 70.53 197.65 12.79
CA ILE A 2 69.54 197.11 11.82
C ILE A 2 69.93 195.76 11.20
N TRP A 3 71.22 195.53 10.93
CA TRP A 3 71.70 194.30 10.27
C TRP A 3 71.51 193.00 11.06
N VAL A 4 71.53 193.09 12.40
CA VAL A 4 71.29 191.92 13.26
C VAL A 4 69.85 191.41 13.11
N MET A 5 68.87 192.32 12.97
CA MET A 5 67.46 191.94 12.81
C MET A 5 67.15 191.30 11.45
N LEU A 6 67.87 191.68 10.38
CA LEU A 6 67.71 191.07 9.06
C LEU A 6 68.21 189.62 9.00
N PHE A 7 69.40 189.36 9.56
CA PHE A 7 69.95 187.99 9.61
C PHE A 7 69.14 187.09 10.54
N THR A 8 68.64 187.59 11.67
CA THR A 8 67.78 186.80 12.55
C THR A 8 66.45 186.45 11.89
N GLY A 9 65.89 187.33 11.05
CA GLY A 9 64.65 187.06 10.32
C GLY A 9 64.82 185.97 9.25
N ILE A 10 65.91 186.01 8.47
CA ILE A 10 66.22 184.99 7.46
C ILE A 10 66.51 183.64 8.11
N LEU A 11 67.27 183.64 9.22
CA LEU A 11 67.62 182.41 9.94
C LEU A 11 66.39 181.78 10.61
N LEU A 12 65.47 182.60 11.15
CA LEU A 12 64.17 182.14 11.62
C LEU A 12 63.31 181.57 10.48
N GLY A 13 63.27 182.23 9.32
CA GLY A 13 62.57 181.71 8.14
C GLY A 13 63.11 180.36 7.69
N TRP A 14 64.43 180.21 7.61
CA TRP A 14 65.09 178.96 7.23
C TRP A 14 64.87 177.85 8.26
N ILE A 15 64.88 178.16 9.56
CA ILE A 15 64.55 177.20 10.63
C ILE A 15 63.09 176.77 10.53
N VAL A 16 62.16 177.71 10.30
CA VAL A 16 60.74 177.39 10.13
C VAL A 16 60.51 176.49 8.92
N GLU A 17 61.16 176.79 7.79
CA GLU A 17 61.08 175.97 6.58
C GLU A 17 61.71 174.57 6.79
N TRP A 18 62.85 174.47 7.47
CA TRP A 18 63.47 173.20 7.84
C TRP A 18 62.59 172.36 8.78
N VAL A 19 61.92 172.99 9.76
CA VAL A 19 60.97 172.31 10.65
C VAL A 19 59.76 171.81 9.87
N ILE A 20 59.23 172.61 8.93
CA ILE A 20 58.12 172.21 8.05
C ILE A 20 58.54 171.04 7.17
N ASP A 21 59.71 171.10 6.54
CA ASP A 21 60.21 170.03 5.68
C ASP A 21 60.53 168.76 6.46
N THR A 22 61.10 168.87 7.66
CA THR A 22 61.35 167.72 8.54
C THR A 22 60.03 167.07 8.97
N TYR A 23 59.03 167.87 9.33
CA TYR A 23 57.69 167.36 9.65
C TYR A 23 57.02 166.70 8.44
N ARG A 24 57.14 167.29 7.24
CA ARG A 24 56.62 166.71 5.99
C ARG A 24 57.33 165.40 5.63
N TYR A 25 58.65 165.35 5.78
CA TYR A 25 59.46 164.15 5.54
C TYR A 25 59.10 163.04 6.51
N ASN A 26 59.02 163.32 7.81
CA ASN A 26 58.60 162.33 8.81
C ASN A 26 57.17 161.83 8.54
N ARG A 27 56.23 162.73 8.23
CA ARG A 27 54.86 162.34 7.87
C ARG A 27 54.79 161.52 6.58
N MET A 28 55.71 161.74 5.64
CA MET A 28 55.83 160.95 4.42
C MET A 28 56.39 159.55 4.70
N ILE A 29 57.42 159.43 5.56
CA ILE A 29 57.97 158.14 6.00
C ILE A 29 56.94 157.33 6.78
N GLU A 30 56.20 157.95 7.70
CA GLU A 30 55.11 157.31 8.44
C GLU A 30 54.03 156.79 7.49
N ARG A 31 53.66 157.56 6.45
CA ARG A 31 52.74 157.09 5.41
C ARG A 31 53.32 155.91 4.64
N MET A 32 54.57 155.98 4.19
CA MET A 32 55.19 154.85 3.48
C MET A 32 55.30 153.59 4.33
N GLN A 33 55.66 153.71 5.61
CA GLN A 33 55.70 152.59 6.55
C GLN A 33 54.30 152.05 6.83
N SER A 34 53.30 152.92 6.98
CA SER A 34 51.90 152.53 7.14
C SER A 34 51.36 151.81 5.90
N ASP A 35 51.63 152.34 4.70
CA ASP A 35 51.22 151.76 3.42
C ASP A 35 51.93 150.41 3.19
N HIS A 36 53.22 150.32 3.53
CA HIS A 36 53.99 149.08 3.44
C HIS A 36 53.49 148.02 4.44
N ASN A 37 53.25 148.42 5.70
CA ASN A 37 52.69 147.52 6.71
C ASN A 37 51.27 147.07 6.32
N HIS A 38 50.45 147.97 5.78
CA HIS A 38 49.14 147.60 5.23
C HIS A 38 49.25 146.65 4.05
N ALA A 39 50.20 146.86 3.13
CA ALA A 39 50.43 145.97 2.00
C ALA A 39 50.90 144.58 2.46
N ILE A 40 51.77 144.48 3.47
CA ILE A 40 52.18 143.21 4.07
C ILE A 40 50.97 142.51 4.69
N ILE A 41 50.17 143.21 5.51
CA ILE A 41 48.98 142.65 6.15
C ILE A 41 47.96 142.18 5.11
N ASP A 42 47.69 142.98 4.08
CA ASP A 42 46.78 142.60 2.98
C ASP A 42 47.31 141.38 2.22
N MET A 43 48.61 141.34 1.92
CA MET A 43 49.24 140.19 1.28
C MET A 43 49.15 138.94 2.14
N THR A 44 49.45 139.03 3.44
CA THR A 44 49.32 137.91 4.39
C THR A 44 47.89 137.42 4.48
N ASN A 45 46.91 138.32 4.61
CA ASN A 45 45.50 137.96 4.66
C ASN A 45 45.04 137.27 3.36
N ARG A 46 45.52 137.72 2.19
CA ARG A 46 45.24 137.05 0.92
C ARG A 46 45.85 135.65 0.87
N TYR A 47 47.11 135.50 1.29
CA TYR A 47 47.76 134.18 1.35
C TYR A 47 47.04 133.23 2.31
N GLU A 48 46.69 133.70 3.52
CA GLU A 48 45.94 132.91 4.49
C GLU A 48 44.55 132.52 3.95
N ALA A 49 43.83 133.44 3.31
CA ALA A 49 42.54 133.16 2.67
C ALA A 49 42.66 132.10 1.56
N THR A 50 43.68 132.20 0.70
CA THR A 50 43.90 131.17 -0.35
C THR A 50 44.27 129.81 0.24
N LEU A 51 45.07 129.78 1.31
CA LEU A 51 45.45 128.53 1.97
C LEU A 51 44.25 127.88 2.68
N GLU A 52 43.38 128.67 3.28
CA GLU A 52 42.14 128.20 3.90
C GLU A 52 41.15 127.67 2.85
N GLU A 53 40.99 128.38 1.72
CA GLU A 53 40.19 127.90 0.58
C GLU A 53 40.70 126.56 0.04
N GLU A 54 42.02 126.42 -0.16
CA GLU A 54 42.62 125.17 -0.60
C GLU A 54 42.43 124.03 0.40
N ARG A 55 42.54 124.30 1.71
CA ARG A 55 42.26 123.32 2.77
C ARG A 55 40.80 122.87 2.75
N LEU A 56 39.86 123.79 2.69
CA LEU A 56 38.43 123.48 2.61
C LEU A 56 38.10 122.67 1.35
N LEU A 57 38.69 123.03 0.21
CA LEU A 57 38.53 122.28 -1.04
C LEU A 57 39.15 120.87 -0.93
N HIS A 58 40.28 120.73 -0.26
CA HIS A 58 40.91 119.43 -0.01
C HIS A 58 40.04 118.55 0.90
N ASP A 59 39.51 119.10 1.99
CA ASP A 59 38.61 118.41 2.91
C ASP A 59 37.30 118.01 2.24
N ASP A 60 36.72 118.89 1.41
CA ASP A 60 35.54 118.56 0.58
C ASP A 60 35.84 117.42 -0.39
N ARG A 61 37.01 117.41 -1.06
CA ARG A 61 37.43 116.30 -1.92
C ARG A 61 37.61 115.00 -1.15
N LEU A 62 38.21 115.04 0.03
CA LEU A 62 38.39 113.88 0.92
C LEU A 62 37.04 113.32 1.35
N ASN A 63 36.13 114.18 1.83
CA ASN A 63 34.79 113.78 2.23
C ASN A 63 34.03 113.15 1.06
N LYS A 64 34.04 113.77 -0.13
CA LYS A 64 33.42 113.20 -1.34
C LYS A 64 34.02 111.86 -1.77
N LEU A 65 35.33 111.68 -1.57
CA LEU A 65 35.98 110.40 -1.87
C LEU A 65 35.58 109.33 -0.85
N GLN A 66 35.55 109.67 0.44
CA GLN A 66 35.09 108.78 1.51
C GLN A 66 33.62 108.38 1.34
N GLU A 67 32.75 109.33 0.99
CA GLU A 67 31.35 109.07 0.69
C GLU A 67 31.18 108.13 -0.49
N ARG A 68 31.94 108.34 -1.59
CA ARG A 68 31.94 107.42 -2.73
C ARG A 68 32.37 106.02 -2.33
N HIS A 69 33.51 105.87 -1.65
CA HIS A 69 33.97 104.54 -1.21
C HIS A 69 32.98 103.88 -0.24
N ARG A 70 32.38 104.64 0.68
CA ARG A 70 31.34 104.11 1.57
C ARG A 70 30.11 103.65 0.79
N SER A 71 29.69 104.41 -0.23
CA SER A 71 28.57 104.04 -1.08
C SER A 71 28.87 102.78 -1.92
N GLU A 72 30.07 102.68 -2.49
CA GLU A 72 30.53 101.52 -3.24
C GLU A 72 30.58 100.27 -2.35
N LEU A 73 31.15 100.39 -1.14
CA LEU A 73 31.18 99.30 -0.16
C LEU A 73 29.76 98.84 0.20
N ASN A 74 28.86 99.78 0.52
CA ASN A 74 27.47 99.45 0.84
C ASN A 74 26.76 98.73 -0.31
N ILE A 75 26.97 99.18 -1.57
CA ILE A 75 26.38 98.53 -2.75
C ILE A 75 26.90 97.10 -2.88
N THR A 76 28.23 96.91 -2.81
CA THR A 76 28.83 95.58 -2.91
C THR A 76 28.40 94.64 -1.79
N GLU A 77 28.21 95.16 -0.57
CA GLU A 77 27.71 94.39 0.58
C GLU A 77 26.26 93.95 0.35
N VAL A 78 25.40 94.86 -0.13
CA VAL A 78 24.00 94.53 -0.47
C VAL A 78 23.94 93.49 -1.59
N GLU A 79 24.74 93.65 -2.65
CA GLU A 79 24.80 92.68 -3.75
C GLU A 79 25.27 91.30 -3.29
N TYR A 80 26.32 91.24 -2.45
CA TYR A 80 26.84 90.00 -1.90
C TYR A 80 25.82 89.30 -1.00
N ASN A 81 25.20 90.05 -0.08
CA ASN A 81 24.17 89.53 0.81
C ASN A 81 22.94 89.04 0.04
N THR A 82 22.54 89.75 -1.02
CA THR A 82 21.45 89.34 -1.91
C THR A 82 21.78 88.01 -2.57
N ARG A 83 22.97 87.90 -3.19
CA ARG A 83 23.41 86.66 -3.86
C ARG A 83 23.49 85.47 -2.89
N ILE A 84 23.98 85.69 -1.67
CA ILE A 84 23.97 84.65 -0.62
C ILE A 84 22.54 84.22 -0.31
N SER A 85 21.63 85.18 -0.12
CA SER A 85 20.24 84.89 0.24
C SER A 85 19.51 84.10 -0.86
N GLU A 86 19.76 84.45 -2.13
CA GLU A 86 19.23 83.76 -3.30
C GLU A 86 19.78 82.34 -3.35
N HIS A 87 21.10 82.17 -3.30
CA HIS A 87 21.72 80.84 -3.34
C HIS A 87 21.26 79.96 -2.19
N THR A 88 21.16 80.52 -0.97
CA THR A 88 20.66 79.80 0.21
C THR A 88 19.21 79.38 0.04
N THR A 89 18.38 80.23 -0.57
CA THR A 89 16.97 79.94 -0.82
C THR A 89 16.80 78.87 -1.89
N THR A 90 17.53 78.97 -3.01
CA THR A 90 17.54 77.95 -4.05
C THR A 90 17.96 76.60 -3.48
N HIS A 91 19.05 76.54 -2.73
CA HIS A 91 19.53 75.28 -2.17
C HIS A 91 18.55 74.67 -1.14
N ARG A 92 17.87 75.52 -0.37
CA ARG A 92 16.79 75.08 0.53
C ARG A 92 15.63 74.46 -0.26
N GLN A 93 15.18 75.12 -1.33
CA GLN A 93 14.11 74.62 -2.19
C GLN A 93 14.49 73.30 -2.87
N GLU A 94 15.72 73.18 -3.35
CA GLU A 94 16.24 71.93 -3.92
C GLU A 94 16.26 70.80 -2.89
N LEU A 95 16.69 71.10 -1.65
CA LEU A 95 16.69 70.12 -0.57
C LEU A 95 15.28 69.65 -0.22
N GLU A 96 14.33 70.58 -0.10
CA GLU A 96 12.91 70.28 0.17
C GLU A 96 12.29 69.46 -0.96
N ALA A 97 12.54 69.82 -2.22
CA ALA A 97 12.06 69.07 -3.38
C ALA A 97 12.65 67.65 -3.42
N ASN A 98 13.93 67.50 -3.10
CA ASN A 98 14.59 66.20 -3.03
C ASN A 98 14.03 65.34 -1.88
N GLN A 99 13.77 65.94 -0.71
CA GLN A 99 13.12 65.25 0.42
C GLN A 99 11.73 64.75 0.05
N GLN A 100 10.91 65.59 -0.60
CA GLN A 100 9.58 65.20 -1.07
C GLN A 100 9.64 64.09 -2.12
N ARG A 101 10.60 64.17 -3.06
CA ARG A 101 10.77 63.13 -4.07
C ARG A 101 11.15 61.80 -3.42
N LEU A 102 12.13 61.81 -2.50
CA LEU A 102 12.55 60.61 -1.77
C LEU A 102 11.40 60.02 -0.96
N GLN A 103 10.58 60.86 -0.32
CA GLN A 103 9.40 60.39 0.41
C GLN A 103 8.39 59.73 -0.52
N SER A 104 8.05 60.34 -1.65
CA SER A 104 7.14 59.72 -2.62
C SER A 104 7.68 58.42 -3.22
N GLU A 105 9.00 58.33 -3.44
CA GLU A 105 9.66 57.10 -3.90
C GLU A 105 9.57 55.98 -2.83
N LEU A 106 9.72 56.31 -1.54
CA LEU A 106 9.55 55.36 -0.43
C LEU A 106 8.10 54.87 -0.33
N GLU A 107 7.12 55.77 -0.35
CA GLU A 107 5.70 55.42 -0.28
C GLU A 107 5.27 54.53 -1.46
N SER A 108 5.74 54.85 -2.68
CA SER A 108 5.53 54.03 -3.87
C SER A 108 6.15 52.63 -3.72
N ARG A 109 7.38 52.55 -3.20
CA ARG A 109 8.06 51.27 -2.97
C ARG A 109 7.35 50.42 -1.91
N ASP A 110 6.88 51.03 -0.84
CA ASP A 110 6.14 50.34 0.23
C ASP A 110 4.80 49.81 -0.27
N SER A 111 4.09 50.59 -1.10
CA SER A 111 2.88 50.13 -1.80
C SER A 111 3.17 48.95 -2.72
N ALA A 112 4.22 49.05 -3.56
CA ALA A 112 4.60 47.96 -4.47
C ALA A 112 4.98 46.68 -3.71
N TYR A 113 5.65 46.81 -2.55
CA TYR A 113 5.95 45.67 -1.69
C TYR A 113 4.69 45.04 -1.10
N ALA A 114 3.74 45.86 -0.63
CA ALA A 114 2.46 45.38 -0.12
C ALA A 114 1.66 44.63 -1.20
N ASP A 115 1.61 45.18 -2.42
CA ASP A 115 0.94 44.54 -3.55
C ASP A 115 1.61 43.22 -3.94
N ALA A 116 2.94 43.20 -4.06
CA ALA A 116 3.70 41.98 -4.35
C ALA A 116 3.47 40.90 -3.29
N LYS A 117 3.45 41.28 -2.01
CA LYS A 117 3.14 40.37 -0.90
C LYS A 117 1.72 39.81 -1.01
N ASN A 118 0.73 40.65 -1.30
CA ASN A 118 -0.66 40.23 -1.47
C ASN A 118 -0.82 39.23 -2.62
N VAL A 119 -0.18 39.49 -3.77
CA VAL A 119 -0.18 38.58 -4.92
C VAL A 119 0.44 37.23 -4.56
N LEU A 120 1.58 37.25 -3.86
CA LEU A 120 2.25 36.04 -3.40
C LEU A 120 1.36 35.23 -2.43
N GLU A 121 0.75 35.89 -1.46
CA GLU A 121 -0.17 35.26 -0.51
C GLU A 121 -1.41 34.68 -1.19
N GLN A 122 -1.96 35.37 -2.20
CA GLN A 122 -3.07 34.85 -3.01
C GLN A 122 -2.64 33.59 -3.79
N GLY A 123 -1.47 33.63 -4.45
CA GLY A 123 -0.92 32.48 -5.16
C GLY A 123 -0.75 31.26 -4.26
N TYR A 124 -0.18 31.45 -3.06
CA TYR A 124 -0.06 30.37 -2.07
C TYR A 124 -1.42 29.83 -1.61
N ARG A 125 -2.41 30.71 -1.36
CA ARG A 125 -3.76 30.27 -0.97
C ARG A 125 -4.42 29.43 -2.06
N GLU A 126 -4.29 29.83 -3.32
CA GLU A 126 -4.84 29.10 -4.45
C GLU A 126 -4.16 27.73 -4.63
N GLU A 127 -2.84 27.66 -4.50
CA GLU A 127 -2.09 26.42 -4.61
C GLU A 127 -2.44 25.44 -3.48
N VAL A 128 -2.54 25.93 -2.24
CA VAL A 128 -2.98 25.13 -1.09
C VAL A 128 -4.42 24.64 -1.29
N ALA A 129 -5.32 25.47 -1.81
CA ALA A 129 -6.69 25.07 -2.09
C ALA A 129 -6.78 23.96 -3.16
N LYS A 130 -5.97 24.06 -4.23
CA LYS A 130 -5.85 23.02 -5.27
C LYS A 130 -5.33 21.72 -4.68
N LEU A 131 -4.22 21.76 -3.95
CA LEU A 131 -3.63 20.59 -3.29
C LEU A 131 -4.61 19.90 -2.34
N LYS A 132 -5.38 20.69 -1.56
CA LYS A 132 -6.41 20.16 -0.67
C LYS A 132 -7.52 19.46 -1.45
N SER A 133 -8.02 20.10 -2.51
CA SER A 133 -9.06 19.53 -3.37
C SER A 133 -8.60 18.21 -4.00
N ASP A 134 -7.39 18.16 -4.55
CA ASP A 134 -6.81 16.96 -5.16
C ASP A 134 -6.65 15.83 -4.13
N TYR A 135 -6.19 16.17 -2.92
CA TYR A 135 -6.08 15.21 -1.83
C TYR A 135 -7.44 14.63 -1.42
N GLU A 136 -8.45 15.48 -1.24
CA GLU A 136 -9.81 15.05 -0.91
C GLU A 136 -10.45 14.20 -2.02
N GLN A 137 -10.17 14.50 -3.29
CA GLN A 137 -10.60 13.68 -4.42
C GLN A 137 -9.94 12.29 -4.37
N ARG A 138 -8.60 12.22 -4.24
CA ARG A 138 -7.89 10.95 -4.13
C ARG A 138 -8.36 10.12 -2.94
N LEU A 139 -8.63 10.76 -1.80
CA LEU A 139 -9.16 10.07 -0.62
C LEU A 139 -10.55 9.48 -0.88
N ARG A 140 -11.42 10.21 -1.60
CA ARG A 140 -12.73 9.70 -2.01
C ARG A 140 -12.63 8.53 -2.99
N GLU A 141 -11.79 8.65 -4.01
CA GLU A 141 -11.58 7.61 -5.03
C GLU A 141 -10.99 6.34 -4.41
N THR A 142 -9.94 6.47 -3.59
CA THR A 142 -9.33 5.34 -2.88
C THR A 142 -10.33 4.70 -1.92
N GLY A 143 -11.06 5.49 -1.13
CA GLY A 143 -12.09 4.98 -0.24
C GLY A 143 -13.25 4.28 -0.97
N ALA A 144 -13.66 4.77 -2.14
CA ALA A 144 -14.64 4.11 -2.99
C ALA A 144 -14.11 2.79 -3.58
N SER A 145 -12.87 2.80 -4.09
CA SER A 145 -12.20 1.61 -4.63
C SER A 145 -12.05 0.52 -3.58
N LEU A 146 -11.62 0.86 -2.36
CA LEU A 146 -11.50 -0.11 -1.28
C LEU A 146 -12.86 -0.72 -0.93
N ARG A 147 -13.91 0.10 -0.78
CA ARG A 147 -15.26 -0.41 -0.51
C ARG A 147 -15.74 -1.36 -1.60
N SER A 148 -15.58 -0.98 -2.87
CA SER A 148 -15.95 -1.82 -4.00
C SER A 148 -15.19 -3.14 -4.00
N GLN A 149 -13.89 -3.12 -3.68
CA GLN A 149 -13.09 -4.34 -3.59
C GLN A 149 -13.55 -5.24 -2.44
N TYR A 150 -13.78 -4.67 -1.24
CA TYR A 150 -14.31 -5.42 -0.10
C TYR A 150 -15.66 -6.05 -0.40
N GLU A 151 -16.56 -5.31 -1.07
CA GLU A 151 -17.88 -5.81 -1.44
C GLU A 151 -17.77 -6.94 -2.47
N GLN A 152 -16.91 -6.80 -3.48
CA GLN A 152 -16.66 -7.84 -4.46
C GLN A 152 -16.04 -9.11 -3.83
N ASP A 153 -15.02 -8.96 -2.98
CA ASP A 153 -14.38 -10.08 -2.29
C ASP A 153 -15.37 -10.79 -1.36
N HIS A 154 -16.20 -10.03 -0.66
CA HIS A 154 -17.24 -10.58 0.21
C HIS A 154 -18.32 -11.32 -0.59
N GLU A 155 -18.79 -10.76 -1.72
CA GLU A 155 -19.73 -11.44 -2.61
C GLU A 155 -19.16 -12.74 -3.16
N GLN A 156 -17.88 -12.75 -3.57
CA GLN A 156 -17.21 -13.97 -4.02
C GLN A 156 -17.11 -15.03 -2.92
N GLN A 157 -16.81 -14.64 -1.69
CA GLN A 157 -16.85 -15.56 -0.55
C GLN A 157 -18.25 -16.14 -0.32
N LEU A 158 -19.30 -15.33 -0.42
CA LEU A 158 -20.68 -15.80 -0.29
C LEU A 158 -21.09 -16.75 -1.41
N ILE A 159 -20.65 -16.50 -2.65
CA ILE A 159 -20.87 -17.40 -3.79
C ILE A 159 -20.18 -18.74 -3.53
N ASN A 160 -18.89 -18.73 -3.21
CA ASN A 160 -18.12 -19.96 -2.94
C ASN A 160 -18.71 -20.76 -1.78
N LEU A 161 -19.15 -20.09 -0.71
CA LEU A 161 -19.78 -20.75 0.43
C LEU A 161 -21.10 -21.40 0.04
N ARG A 162 -21.92 -20.71 -0.78
CA ARG A 162 -23.18 -21.24 -1.30
C ARG A 162 -22.95 -22.46 -2.18
N GLU A 163 -21.97 -22.40 -3.08
CA GLU A 163 -21.61 -23.52 -3.96
C GLU A 163 -21.15 -24.72 -3.14
N THR A 164 -20.22 -24.53 -2.21
CA THR A 164 -19.73 -25.58 -1.32
C THR A 164 -20.86 -26.24 -0.53
N HIS A 165 -21.76 -25.43 0.04
CA HIS A 165 -22.90 -25.95 0.79
C HIS A 165 -23.90 -26.69 -0.11
N ASN A 166 -24.12 -26.20 -1.33
CA ASN A 166 -25.00 -26.86 -2.29
C ASN A 166 -24.43 -28.21 -2.76
N ASP A 167 -23.13 -28.28 -3.00
CA ASP A 167 -22.44 -29.54 -3.34
C ASP A 167 -22.49 -30.54 -2.18
N GLU A 168 -22.34 -30.06 -0.95
CA GLU A 168 -22.47 -30.91 0.25
C GLU A 168 -23.89 -31.45 0.41
N LEU A 169 -24.91 -30.59 0.25
CA LEU A 169 -26.32 -31.00 0.26
C LEU A 169 -26.63 -32.01 -0.84
N ASN A 170 -26.17 -31.76 -2.07
CA ASN A 170 -26.36 -32.68 -3.18
C ASN A 170 -25.65 -34.03 -2.93
N GLY A 171 -24.45 -33.99 -2.35
CA GLY A 171 -23.72 -35.19 -1.92
C GLY A 171 -24.45 -35.97 -0.81
N GLN A 172 -25.07 -35.27 0.16
CA GLN A 172 -25.91 -35.89 1.18
C GLN A 172 -27.17 -36.52 0.57
N GLU A 173 -27.84 -35.83 -0.36
CA GLU A 173 -29.01 -36.35 -1.06
C GLU A 173 -28.69 -37.64 -1.83
N ILE A 174 -27.56 -37.66 -2.54
CA ILE A 174 -27.09 -38.85 -3.26
C ILE A 174 -26.83 -40.01 -2.29
N ARG A 175 -26.14 -39.76 -1.16
CA ARG A 175 -25.86 -40.78 -0.13
C ARG A 175 -27.14 -41.36 0.48
N ILE A 176 -28.06 -40.51 0.90
CA ILE A 176 -29.34 -40.94 1.48
C ILE A 176 -30.13 -41.77 0.46
N ARG A 177 -30.14 -41.34 -0.81
CA ARG A 177 -30.81 -42.09 -1.88
C ARG A 177 -30.16 -43.46 -2.10
N SER A 178 -28.83 -43.55 -2.16
CA SER A 178 -28.15 -44.84 -2.34
C SER A 178 -28.37 -45.78 -1.16
N GLU A 179 -28.28 -45.27 0.08
CA GLU A 179 -28.56 -46.06 1.29
C GLU A 179 -29.98 -46.60 1.29
N TYR A 180 -30.97 -45.75 0.95
CA TYR A 180 -32.36 -46.18 0.84
C TYR A 180 -32.56 -47.22 -0.27
N GLU A 181 -31.91 -47.09 -1.42
CA GLU A 181 -31.98 -48.07 -2.51
C GLU A 181 -31.35 -49.42 -2.12
N ASP A 182 -30.23 -49.40 -1.39
CA ASP A 182 -29.56 -50.59 -0.88
C ASP A 182 -30.42 -51.30 0.18
N GLU A 183 -30.98 -50.56 1.14
CA GLU A 183 -31.91 -51.10 2.15
C GLU A 183 -33.14 -51.73 1.49
N LEU A 184 -33.72 -51.07 0.49
CA LEU A 184 -34.88 -51.57 -0.24
C LEU A 184 -34.54 -52.86 -1.00
N THR A 185 -33.34 -52.92 -1.59
CA THR A 185 -32.84 -54.09 -2.32
C THR A 185 -32.60 -55.26 -1.36
N GLN A 186 -31.95 -55.00 -0.22
CA GLN A 186 -31.73 -56.00 0.82
C GLN A 186 -33.06 -56.54 1.38
N ALA A 187 -34.04 -55.67 1.64
CA ALA A 187 -35.36 -56.07 2.10
C ALA A 187 -36.10 -56.95 1.08
N ARG A 188 -36.01 -56.62 -0.22
CA ARG A 188 -36.55 -57.46 -1.30
C ARG A 188 -35.86 -58.82 -1.35
N GLN A 189 -34.53 -58.85 -1.26
CA GLN A 189 -33.73 -60.08 -1.26
C GLN A 189 -34.12 -60.98 -0.08
N ASN A 190 -34.23 -60.41 1.12
CA ASN A 190 -34.61 -61.12 2.33
C ASN A 190 -36.03 -61.69 2.25
N ASN A 191 -36.98 -60.91 1.71
CA ASN A 191 -38.35 -61.40 1.51
C ASN A 191 -38.41 -62.53 0.45
N LEU A 192 -37.60 -62.42 -0.61
CA LEU A 192 -37.51 -63.45 -1.65
C LEU A 192 -36.89 -64.75 -1.10
N SER A 193 -35.80 -64.64 -0.34
CA SER A 193 -35.15 -65.81 0.28
C SER A 193 -36.06 -66.47 1.32
N ALA A 194 -36.76 -65.69 2.15
CA ALA A 194 -37.74 -66.21 3.09
C ALA A 194 -38.89 -66.93 2.37
N SER A 195 -39.39 -66.37 1.27
CA SER A 195 -40.43 -67.02 0.44
C SER A 195 -39.92 -68.31 -0.19
N GLN A 196 -38.67 -68.33 -0.69
CA GLN A 196 -38.06 -69.53 -1.25
C GLN A 196 -37.89 -70.62 -0.19
N GLN A 197 -37.42 -70.27 1.00
CA GLN A 197 -37.30 -71.22 2.10
C GLN A 197 -38.65 -71.84 2.48
N GLN A 198 -39.73 -71.05 2.49
CA GLN A 198 -41.08 -71.57 2.74
C GLN A 198 -41.51 -72.57 1.66
N ILE A 199 -41.19 -72.32 0.39
CA ILE A 199 -41.45 -73.24 -0.72
C ILE A 199 -40.65 -74.53 -0.53
N ASP A 200 -39.35 -74.43 -0.25
CA ASP A 200 -38.47 -75.59 -0.06
C ASP A 200 -38.91 -76.46 1.14
N GLU A 201 -39.34 -75.83 2.24
CA GLU A 201 -39.89 -76.52 3.40
C GLU A 201 -41.22 -77.21 3.07
N HIS A 202 -42.09 -76.56 2.30
CA HIS A 202 -43.34 -77.14 1.85
C HIS A 202 -43.11 -78.35 0.94
N ASP A 203 -42.20 -78.24 -0.03
CA ASP A 203 -41.83 -79.34 -0.94
C ASP A 203 -41.18 -80.51 -0.18
N ALA A 204 -40.33 -80.24 0.81
CA ALA A 204 -39.74 -81.26 1.67
C ALA A 204 -40.78 -81.95 2.56
N ARG A 205 -41.82 -81.23 3.02
CA ARG A 205 -42.98 -81.84 3.70
C ARG A 205 -43.76 -82.73 2.74
N LEU A 206 -44.11 -82.21 1.56
CA LEU A 206 -44.86 -82.94 0.54
C LEU A 206 -44.15 -84.25 0.15
N LYS A 207 -42.82 -84.20 -0.01
CA LYS A 207 -42.00 -85.37 -0.32
C LYS A 207 -42.01 -86.40 0.81
N ARG A 208 -41.87 -85.97 2.07
CA ARG A 208 -41.96 -86.88 3.22
C ARG A 208 -43.33 -87.54 3.32
N ASP A 209 -44.39 -86.78 3.13
CA ASP A 209 -45.76 -87.29 3.14
C ASP A 209 -45.98 -88.31 2.01
N PHE A 210 -45.44 -88.03 0.81
CA PHE A 210 -45.46 -88.96 -0.31
C PHE A 210 -44.68 -90.24 -0.04
N ASP A 211 -43.44 -90.15 0.46
CA ASP A 211 -42.60 -91.30 0.79
C ASP A 211 -43.25 -92.16 1.88
N TYR A 212 -43.88 -91.54 2.87
CA TYR A 212 -44.63 -92.22 3.92
C TYR A 212 -45.86 -92.95 3.35
N ALA A 213 -46.64 -92.30 2.49
CA ALA A 213 -47.77 -92.93 1.81
C ALA A 213 -47.33 -94.11 0.92
N LEU A 214 -46.22 -93.96 0.20
CA LEU A 214 -45.64 -95.02 -0.62
C LEU A 214 -45.17 -96.20 0.24
N GLN A 215 -44.53 -95.93 1.38
CA GLN A 215 -44.12 -96.96 2.33
C GLN A 215 -45.33 -97.70 2.93
N GLN A 216 -46.38 -96.97 3.32
CA GLN A 216 -47.61 -97.58 3.81
C GLN A 216 -48.28 -98.45 2.75
N SER A 217 -48.41 -97.97 1.51
CA SER A 217 -48.94 -98.74 0.40
C SER A 217 -48.10 -99.99 0.14
N ASN A 218 -46.77 -99.86 0.05
CA ASN A 218 -45.90 -101.02 -0.12
C ASN A 218 -46.03 -102.03 1.04
N ALA A 219 -46.19 -101.56 2.28
CA ALA A 219 -46.43 -102.44 3.43
C ALA A 219 -47.78 -103.17 3.34
N GLN A 220 -48.84 -102.49 2.91
CA GLN A 220 -50.15 -103.10 2.64
C GLN A 220 -50.06 -104.16 1.55
N HIS A 221 -49.43 -103.82 0.41
CA HIS A 221 -49.20 -104.77 -0.67
C HIS A 221 -48.40 -105.98 -0.17
N ARG A 222 -47.37 -105.79 0.67
CA ARG A 222 -46.63 -106.92 1.27
C ARG A 222 -47.50 -107.81 2.16
N ILE A 223 -48.40 -107.23 2.96
CA ILE A 223 -49.35 -107.98 3.80
C ILE A 223 -50.34 -108.75 2.91
N GLU A 224 -50.92 -108.11 1.89
CA GLU A 224 -51.82 -108.76 0.93
C GLU A 224 -51.12 -109.89 0.18
N PHE A 225 -49.91 -109.67 -0.33
CA PHE A 225 -49.11 -110.71 -0.97
C PHE A 225 -48.78 -111.86 0.00
N ALA A 226 -48.50 -111.58 1.27
CA ALA A 226 -48.24 -112.62 2.27
C ALA A 226 -49.50 -113.42 2.60
N ALA A 227 -50.67 -112.78 2.70
CA ALA A 227 -51.95 -113.45 2.89
C ALA A 227 -52.31 -114.33 1.67
N LEU A 228 -52.15 -113.79 0.46
CA LEU A 228 -52.36 -114.53 -0.78
C LEU A 228 -51.41 -115.73 -0.88
N LYS A 229 -50.13 -115.54 -0.54
CA LYS A 229 -49.13 -116.62 -0.46
C LYS A 229 -49.54 -117.67 0.57
N GLY A 230 -50.06 -117.28 1.72
CA GLY A 230 -50.60 -118.19 2.74
C GLY A 230 -51.80 -119.00 2.23
N ASP A 231 -52.73 -118.38 1.50
CA ASP A 231 -53.85 -119.07 0.84
C ASP A 231 -53.35 -120.04 -0.24
N TYR A 232 -52.35 -119.64 -1.04
CA TYR A 232 -51.70 -120.54 -2.01
C TYR A 232 -50.97 -121.68 -1.32
N GLU A 233 -50.29 -121.44 -0.20
CA GLU A 233 -49.62 -122.47 0.59
C GLU A 233 -50.63 -123.43 1.24
N GLN A 234 -51.77 -122.95 1.73
CA GLN A 234 -52.90 -123.79 2.16
C GLN A 234 -53.48 -124.61 1.01
N ARG A 235 -53.64 -124.01 -0.18
CA ARG A 235 -54.09 -124.71 -1.40
C ARG A 235 -53.07 -125.75 -1.84
N ILE A 236 -51.77 -125.47 -1.71
CA ILE A 236 -50.68 -126.42 -1.94
C ILE A 236 -50.73 -127.52 -0.89
N ASP A 237 -50.97 -127.24 0.39
CA ASP A 237 -51.13 -128.25 1.44
C ASP A 237 -52.38 -129.12 1.23
N GLU A 238 -53.50 -128.57 0.77
CA GLU A 238 -54.69 -129.32 0.31
C GLU A 238 -54.35 -130.22 -0.89
N LEU A 239 -53.66 -129.67 -1.89
CA LEU A 239 -53.19 -130.42 -3.06
C LEU A 239 -52.10 -131.45 -2.69
N THR A 240 -51.33 -131.22 -1.64
CA THR A 240 -50.27 -132.11 -1.11
C THR A 240 -50.86 -133.21 -0.23
N LEU A 241 -51.98 -132.95 0.47
CA LEU A 241 -52.80 -133.98 1.12
C LEU A 241 -53.46 -134.90 0.09
N LEU A 242 -53.89 -134.35 -1.06
CA LEU A 242 -54.42 -135.11 -2.20
C LEU A 242 -53.33 -135.81 -3.03
N ALA A 243 -52.11 -135.27 -3.08
CA ALA A 243 -50.97 -135.83 -3.81
C ALA A 243 -50.11 -136.80 -2.99
N ARG A 244 -50.40 -136.99 -1.68
CA ARG A 244 -49.73 -137.98 -0.82
C ARG A 244 -50.07 -139.45 -1.15
N SER A 245 -50.80 -139.69 -2.24
CA SER A 245 -50.94 -140.98 -2.91
C SER A 245 -50.23 -141.03 -4.27
N GLN A 246 -49.05 -140.42 -4.47
CA GLN A 246 -48.08 -140.84 -5.50
C GLN A 246 -46.69 -140.17 -5.34
N THR A 247 -45.76 -141.04 -4.92
CA THR A 247 -44.30 -141.17 -5.02
C THR A 247 -43.40 -140.15 -5.79
N ILE A 248 -42.16 -139.99 -5.22
CA ILE A 248 -40.79 -139.83 -5.84
C ILE A 248 -40.10 -138.43 -5.95
N VAL A 249 -39.11 -138.23 -5.04
CA VAL A 249 -37.65 -137.91 -5.26
C VAL A 249 -37.13 -136.48 -5.60
N THR A 250 -36.35 -135.94 -4.64
CA THR A 250 -35.08 -135.14 -4.66
C THR A 250 -34.91 -133.94 -5.62
N THR A 251 -34.39 -132.77 -5.23
CA THR A 251 -33.01 -132.51 -4.73
C THR A 251 -32.88 -131.08 -4.16
N GLU A 252 -31.99 -130.95 -3.18
CA GLU A 252 -31.40 -129.76 -2.53
C GLU A 252 -30.20 -129.19 -3.36
N PRO A 253 -29.47 -128.12 -2.94
CA PRO A 253 -29.85 -126.74 -2.60
C PRO A 253 -28.79 -125.71 -3.14
N VAL A 254 -28.76 -124.51 -2.53
CA VAL A 254 -27.67 -123.51 -2.42
C VAL A 254 -27.15 -122.81 -3.69
N ALA A 255 -26.72 -121.55 -3.67
CA ALA A 255 -26.76 -120.40 -2.76
C ALA A 255 -26.00 -119.29 -3.52
N SER A 256 -26.06 -118.07 -2.99
CA SER A 256 -24.85 -117.30 -2.64
C SER A 256 -24.87 -115.87 -3.16
N TYR A 257 -24.96 -114.97 -2.17
CA TYR A 257 -24.17 -113.76 -1.95
C TYR A 257 -24.05 -112.71 -3.07
N GLY A 258 -24.16 -111.40 -2.80
CA GLY A 258 -24.22 -110.72 -1.51
C GLY A 258 -23.39 -109.43 -1.55
N GLY A 259 -23.97 -108.38 -0.98
CA GLY A 259 -23.28 -107.25 -0.32
C GLY A 259 -22.50 -106.28 -1.21
N ASN A 260 -22.04 -105.13 -0.73
CA ASN A 260 -22.36 -104.28 0.43
C ASN A 260 -21.34 -103.12 0.36
N GLY A 261 -21.64 -101.98 0.99
CA GLY A 261 -20.66 -100.94 1.36
C GLY A 261 -20.58 -99.78 0.35
N ALA A 262 -20.80 -98.51 0.69
CA ALA A 262 -20.25 -97.71 1.80
C ALA A 262 -18.70 -97.67 1.71
N ILE A 263 -17.94 -96.56 1.82
CA ILE A 263 -18.08 -95.29 2.56
C ILE A 263 -17.05 -94.29 1.95
N SER A 264 -17.21 -93.01 2.29
CA SER A 264 -16.17 -92.07 2.77
C SER A 264 -15.14 -91.42 1.82
N HIS A 265 -15.22 -90.09 1.81
CA HIS A 265 -14.18 -89.07 2.08
C HIS A 265 -12.72 -89.26 1.65
N VAL A 266 -12.19 -88.15 1.10
CA VAL A 266 -10.97 -87.36 1.48
C VAL A 266 -10.40 -86.78 0.18
N LYS A 267 -10.58 -85.48 -0.08
CA LYS A 267 -9.67 -84.34 0.16
C LYS A 267 -8.33 -84.46 -0.59
N ALA A 268 -8.11 -83.56 -1.55
CA ALA A 268 -6.79 -83.24 -2.08
C ALA A 268 -6.75 -81.73 -2.42
N ASP A 269 -5.66 -81.10 -1.98
CA ASP A 269 -5.34 -79.68 -1.99
C ASP A 269 -5.62 -78.97 -3.32
N THR A 270 -6.36 -77.87 -3.25
CA THR A 270 -6.36 -76.83 -4.27
C THR A 270 -5.51 -75.68 -3.77
N LEU A 271 -4.44 -75.36 -4.50
CA LEU A 271 -3.67 -74.12 -4.35
C LEU A 271 -4.64 -72.93 -4.23
N THR A 272 -4.75 -72.35 -3.04
CA THR A 272 -5.51 -71.12 -2.83
C THR A 272 -4.62 -69.97 -3.29
N ILE A 273 -4.94 -69.43 -4.47
CA ILE A 273 -4.45 -68.11 -4.86
C ILE A 273 -5.25 -67.10 -4.04
N ASP A 274 -4.58 -66.34 -3.19
CA ASP A 274 -5.22 -65.32 -2.35
C ASP A 274 -5.60 -64.10 -3.19
N ASP A 275 -6.62 -63.37 -2.76
CA ASP A 275 -6.95 -62.08 -3.36
C ASP A 275 -6.14 -60.97 -2.69
N LEU A 276 -5.04 -60.55 -3.32
CA LEU A 276 -4.15 -59.52 -2.78
C LEU A 276 -4.77 -58.12 -2.79
N THR A 277 -5.97 -57.92 -3.37
CA THR A 277 -6.67 -56.62 -3.31
C THR A 277 -7.13 -56.23 -1.91
N VAL A 278 -7.08 -57.18 -0.96
CA VAL A 278 -7.27 -56.89 0.47
C VAL A 278 -6.21 -55.94 1.02
N ILE A 279 -5.00 -55.95 0.43
CA ILE A 279 -3.88 -55.09 0.79
C ILE A 279 -4.06 -53.70 0.16
N GLU A 280 -3.98 -52.67 0.99
CA GLU A 280 -4.16 -51.29 0.53
C GLU A 280 -3.05 -50.86 -0.43
N GLY A 281 -3.46 -50.29 -1.56
CA GLY A 281 -2.59 -49.93 -2.67
C GLY A 281 -2.52 -50.99 -3.77
N ILE A 282 -3.02 -52.21 -3.55
CA ILE A 282 -3.10 -53.25 -4.59
C ILE A 282 -4.50 -53.23 -5.23
N GLY A 283 -4.61 -52.64 -6.43
CA GLY A 283 -5.83 -52.73 -7.24
C GLY A 283 -5.90 -54.02 -8.08
N PRO A 284 -7.05 -54.34 -8.71
CA PRO A 284 -7.25 -55.59 -9.47
C PRO A 284 -6.18 -55.85 -10.56
N LYS A 285 -5.66 -54.80 -11.19
CA LYS A 285 -4.59 -54.92 -12.20
C LYS A 285 -3.22 -55.24 -11.59
N ALA A 286 -2.93 -54.72 -10.40
CA ALA A 286 -1.70 -55.01 -9.67
C ALA A 286 -1.76 -56.43 -9.07
N ASN A 287 -2.93 -56.83 -8.56
CA ASN A 287 -3.20 -58.20 -8.11
C ASN A 287 -2.88 -59.23 -9.20
N ASN A 288 -3.43 -59.05 -10.41
CA ASN A 288 -3.15 -59.95 -11.52
C ASN A 288 -1.67 -59.96 -11.91
N LEU A 289 -1.02 -58.78 -11.95
CA LEU A 289 0.40 -58.67 -12.26
C LEU A 289 1.29 -59.43 -11.25
N LEU A 290 0.97 -59.34 -9.96
CA LEU A 290 1.72 -60.03 -8.91
C LEU A 290 1.53 -61.55 -8.99
N HIS A 291 0.32 -62.01 -9.30
CA HIS A 291 0.04 -63.43 -9.55
C HIS A 291 0.82 -63.94 -10.77
N ASP A 292 0.82 -63.17 -11.87
CA ASP A 292 1.60 -63.50 -13.08
C ASP A 292 3.12 -63.55 -12.79
N ALA A 293 3.60 -62.75 -11.83
CA ALA A 293 4.97 -62.77 -11.34
C ALA A 293 5.26 -63.88 -10.30
N GLY A 294 4.27 -64.71 -9.96
CA GLY A 294 4.41 -65.87 -9.07
C GLY A 294 4.14 -65.61 -7.59
N ILE A 295 3.69 -64.41 -7.22
CA ILE A 295 3.31 -64.05 -5.85
C ILE A 295 1.83 -64.34 -5.68
N ASN A 296 1.48 -65.56 -5.25
CA ASN A 296 0.09 -66.04 -5.32
C ASN A 296 -0.64 -66.08 -3.97
N SER A 297 0.05 -65.78 -2.87
CA SER A 297 -0.53 -65.81 -1.52
C SER A 297 -0.11 -64.60 -0.69
N TYR A 298 -0.84 -64.32 0.40
CA TYR A 298 -0.44 -63.29 1.37
C TYR A 298 0.96 -63.59 1.93
N ARG A 299 1.30 -64.87 2.10
CA ARG A 299 2.62 -65.28 2.60
C ARG A 299 3.73 -65.03 1.59
N ASP A 300 3.47 -65.24 0.30
CA ASP A 300 4.43 -64.92 -0.75
C ASP A 300 4.68 -63.41 -0.82
N LEU A 301 3.61 -62.60 -0.69
CA LEU A 301 3.71 -61.15 -0.70
C LEU A 301 4.41 -60.61 0.56
N ALA A 302 4.19 -61.23 1.72
CA ALA A 302 4.86 -60.88 2.98
C ALA A 302 6.38 -61.15 2.96
N HIS A 303 6.82 -62.15 2.20
CA HIS A 303 8.23 -62.50 2.04
C HIS A 303 8.90 -61.84 0.83
N ALA A 304 8.14 -61.18 -0.03
CA ALA A 304 8.68 -60.49 -1.19
C ALA A 304 9.48 -59.25 -0.75
N ASP A 305 10.69 -59.10 -1.30
CA ASP A 305 11.50 -57.91 -1.08
C ASP A 305 10.86 -56.69 -1.77
N ILE A 306 10.86 -55.54 -1.09
CA ILE A 306 10.27 -54.30 -1.62
C ILE A 306 10.89 -53.90 -2.96
N GLY A 307 12.20 -54.11 -3.13
CA GLY A 307 12.89 -53.84 -4.40
C GLY A 307 12.43 -54.76 -5.54
N THR A 308 12.13 -56.02 -5.23
CA THR A 308 11.56 -56.97 -6.21
C THR A 308 10.13 -56.57 -6.60
N LEU A 309 9.31 -56.18 -5.62
CA LEU A 309 7.96 -55.67 -5.89
C LEU A 309 8.00 -54.41 -6.75
N GLN A 310 8.91 -53.49 -6.46
CA GLN A 310 9.09 -52.27 -7.27
C GLN A 310 9.53 -52.61 -8.70
N HIS A 311 10.47 -53.56 -8.87
CA HIS A 311 10.93 -54.00 -10.19
C HIS A 311 9.79 -54.61 -11.02
N ILE A 312 8.92 -55.43 -10.41
CA ILE A 312 7.75 -56.01 -11.09
C ILE A 312 6.79 -54.90 -11.58
N LEU A 313 6.56 -53.87 -10.76
CA LEU A 313 5.71 -52.74 -11.13
C LEU A 313 6.33 -51.88 -12.24
N ASP A 314 7.65 -51.64 -12.18
CA ASP A 314 8.37 -50.83 -13.17
C ASP A 314 8.42 -51.52 -14.54
N ASP A 315 8.68 -52.83 -14.57
CA ASP A 315 8.69 -53.65 -15.79
C ASP A 315 7.31 -53.69 -16.48
N ALA A 316 6.23 -53.68 -15.70
CA ALA A 316 4.86 -53.68 -16.20
C ALA A 316 4.41 -52.33 -16.80
N GLY A 317 5.24 -51.29 -16.68
CA GLY A 317 5.14 -50.04 -17.42
C GLY A 317 4.40 -48.91 -16.72
N SER A 318 4.25 -47.79 -17.44
CA SER A 318 3.89 -46.47 -16.88
C SER A 318 2.61 -46.40 -16.05
N ARG A 319 1.69 -47.34 -16.26
CA ARG A 319 0.40 -47.42 -15.56
C ARG A 319 0.51 -47.79 -14.07
N PHE A 320 1.64 -48.37 -13.65
CA PHE A 320 1.87 -48.82 -12.26
C PHE A 320 2.77 -47.89 -11.44
N ARG A 321 3.34 -46.83 -12.06
CA ARG A 321 4.30 -45.92 -11.42
C ARG A 321 3.80 -45.17 -10.18
N LEU A 322 2.48 -45.05 -10.03
CA LEU A 322 1.87 -44.36 -8.88
C LEU A 322 1.69 -45.28 -7.67
N LEU A 323 1.84 -46.60 -7.85
CA LEU A 323 1.78 -47.58 -6.78
C LEU A 323 3.10 -47.63 -6.03
N THR A 324 3.05 -47.83 -4.72
CA THR A 324 4.25 -47.91 -3.88
C THR A 324 4.16 -49.15 -3.00
N PRO A 325 5.02 -50.17 -3.21
CA PRO A 325 4.90 -51.45 -2.52
C PRO A 325 5.46 -51.42 -1.08
N ALA A 326 5.91 -50.26 -0.58
CA ALA A 326 6.65 -50.15 0.68
C ALA A 326 5.94 -50.74 1.90
N THR A 327 4.61 -50.73 1.93
CA THR A 327 3.80 -51.25 3.04
C THR A 327 3.13 -52.59 2.73
N TRP A 328 3.21 -53.07 1.48
CA TRP A 328 2.51 -54.28 1.06
C TRP A 328 2.97 -55.54 1.78
N PRO A 329 4.28 -55.80 1.99
CA PRO A 329 4.72 -56.98 2.74
C PRO A 329 4.24 -56.98 4.20
N GLN A 330 4.21 -55.81 4.84
CA GLN A 330 3.76 -55.70 6.24
C GLN A 330 2.26 -55.98 6.37
N GLN A 331 1.45 -55.37 5.51
CA GLN A 331 0.01 -55.64 5.45
C GLN A 331 -0.27 -57.12 5.11
N ALA A 332 0.49 -57.69 4.18
CA ALA A 332 0.35 -59.08 3.77
C ALA A 332 0.73 -60.06 4.89
N ASN A 333 1.70 -59.73 5.74
CA ASN A 333 2.04 -60.55 6.91
C ASN A 333 0.86 -60.64 7.89
N LEU A 334 0.18 -59.52 8.16
CA LEU A 334 -1.01 -59.50 9.00
C LEU A 334 -2.16 -60.31 8.39
N ALA A 335 -2.36 -60.23 7.07
CA ALA A 335 -3.35 -61.04 6.36
C ALA A 335 -3.01 -62.54 6.40
N ALA A 336 -1.73 -62.90 6.21
CA ALA A 336 -1.27 -64.30 6.26
C ALA A 336 -1.40 -64.92 7.65
N GLU A 337 -1.26 -64.11 8.71
CA GLU A 337 -1.46 -64.53 10.11
C GLU A 337 -2.93 -64.49 10.56
N GLY A 338 -3.85 -64.00 9.71
CA GLY A 338 -5.27 -63.89 10.00
C GLY A 338 -5.62 -62.76 10.97
N HIS A 339 -4.73 -61.78 11.17
CA HIS A 339 -4.91 -60.63 12.05
C HIS A 339 -5.70 -59.51 11.36
N TRP A 340 -6.95 -59.80 11.00
CA TRP A 340 -7.82 -58.89 10.24
C TRP A 340 -8.08 -57.55 10.95
N ASP A 341 -8.25 -57.56 12.27
CA ASP A 341 -8.46 -56.33 13.05
C ASP A 341 -7.21 -55.44 13.06
N ALA A 342 -6.03 -56.03 13.15
CA ALA A 342 -4.75 -55.30 13.10
C ALA A 342 -4.48 -54.77 11.69
N LEU A 343 -4.87 -55.53 10.66
CA LEU A 343 -4.80 -55.08 9.27
C LEU A 343 -5.72 -53.87 9.02
N ALA A 344 -6.95 -53.88 9.54
CA ALA A 344 -7.86 -52.74 9.44
C ALA A 344 -7.27 -51.49 10.11
N GLN A 345 -6.73 -51.62 11.33
CA GLN A 345 -6.08 -50.50 12.03
C GLN A 345 -4.84 -49.98 11.31
N LEU A 346 -4.06 -50.86 10.68
CA LEU A 346 -2.90 -50.46 9.89
C LEU A 346 -3.36 -49.67 8.65
N LYS A 347 -4.42 -50.11 7.96
CA LYS A 347 -5.00 -49.41 6.80
C LYS A 347 -5.52 -48.02 7.17
N ASP A 348 -6.16 -47.86 8.33
CA ASP A 348 -6.58 -46.54 8.83
C ASP A 348 -5.42 -45.55 9.06
N GLN A 349 -4.19 -46.05 9.24
CA GLN A 349 -2.98 -45.26 9.44
C GLN A 349 -2.21 -45.00 8.12
N LEU A 350 -2.66 -45.57 7.01
CA LEU A 350 -2.06 -45.42 5.70
C LEU A 350 -2.91 -44.47 4.84
N ASP A 351 -2.25 -43.72 3.96
CA ASP A 351 -2.92 -42.94 2.91
C ASP A 351 -2.59 -43.56 1.55
N GLY A 352 -3.47 -44.44 1.06
CA GLY A 352 -3.31 -45.13 -0.22
C GLY A 352 -2.13 -46.11 -0.23
N GLY A 353 -1.84 -46.76 0.90
CA GLY A 353 -0.71 -47.68 1.07
C GLY A 353 0.64 -47.01 1.36
N LYS A 354 0.68 -45.73 1.72
CA LYS A 354 1.89 -45.01 2.19
C LYS A 354 1.72 -44.62 3.66
N PRO A 355 2.81 -44.53 4.45
CA PRO A 355 2.74 -44.01 5.82
C PRO A 355 2.09 -42.62 5.81
N ALA A 356 1.03 -42.42 6.58
CA ALA A 356 0.44 -41.09 6.74
C ALA A 356 1.51 -40.11 7.30
N HIS A 357 1.63 -38.95 6.66
CA HIS A 357 2.67 -37.95 6.96
C HIS A 357 2.37 -37.10 8.19
#